data_AF-A0A0V0IEC9-F1
#
_entry.id   AF-A0A0V0IEC9-F1
#
_cell.length_a   1.000
_cell.length_b   1.000
_cell.length_c   1.000
_cell.angle_alpha   90.00
_cell.angle_beta   90.00
_cell.angle_gamma   90.00
#
_symmetry.space_group_name_H-M   'P 1'
#
loop_
_entity.id
_entity.type
_entity.pdbx_description
1 polymer ?
#
loop_
_entity_poly.entity_id
_entity_poly.type
_entity_poly.pdbx_seq_one_letter_code
_entity_poly.pdbx_strand_id
1 'polypeptide(L)'
;MSAALGYQHGCSAGLQKVNDTSRVIQTIVLMESLIGFTSNTLGMIINFDIHGNQIGSWSPPKTERQGFWEGVTGTRMDVKGGVPLNLKPNVMVCKAGNCEYRTVQDAVNAAPNNLVSERFVIWIKAGLYDEIVRVPMAKRNLVFLGDGMGQTVITGSLNVGNMANSGVTTFESATVGVLGDGFMARDVTIQNTAGAGAQQAVAFRSSSDRSVIENCEFLGNQDTLYVNSLRQYYKSCRIQGNVDFIFGNAAAFFQDCDILVSPRIVNPENGETNAVTAHGRIEPGQSTGFVFHNCSINGTPEYMKLYNSNPSVHRTYLGRPWKEYSRTVYIQCQFGDLINPDGWMPWSGEFALNTLYYGEFGNTGAGANAKERVLWSSQIPAQHVYSYSVQNFIQGDRWIPSCS
;
A
#
# COMPACT_ATOMS: atom_id res chain seq x y z
N MET A 1 4.90 16.79 3.76
CA MET A 1 3.76 17.51 3.15
C MET A 1 2.80 16.57 2.44
N SER A 2 3.24 15.66 1.56
CA SER A 2 2.33 14.75 0.82
C SER A 2 1.40 13.93 1.73
N ALA A 3 1.90 13.38 2.84
CA ALA A 3 1.06 12.66 3.80
C ALA A 3 0.01 13.57 4.49
N ALA A 4 0.37 14.81 4.84
CA ALA A 4 -0.55 15.77 5.44
C ALA A 4 -1.74 16.07 4.51
N LEU A 5 -1.46 16.26 3.21
CA LEU A 5 -2.50 16.42 2.20
C LEU A 5 -3.42 15.19 2.13
N GLY A 6 -2.84 13.98 2.12
CA GLY A 6 -3.61 12.73 2.18
C GLY A 6 -4.53 12.64 3.39
N TYR A 7 -4.05 13.01 4.58
CA TYR A 7 -4.87 13.03 5.81
C TYR A 7 -5.97 14.08 5.74
N GLN A 8 -5.69 15.29 5.28
CA GLN A 8 -6.71 16.34 5.13
C GLN A 8 -7.83 15.91 4.18
N HIS A 9 -7.50 15.29 3.05
CA HIS A 9 -8.50 14.72 2.14
C HIS A 9 -9.28 13.57 2.77
N GLY A 10 -8.61 12.68 3.52
CA GLY A 10 -9.27 11.61 4.27
C GLY A 10 -10.27 12.14 5.29
N CYS A 11 -9.87 13.16 6.07
CA CYS A 11 -10.75 13.84 7.02
C CYS A 11 -11.93 14.52 6.33
N SER A 12 -11.68 15.26 5.25
CA SER A 12 -12.74 15.93 4.48
C SER A 12 -13.75 14.93 3.92
N ALA A 13 -13.29 13.82 3.33
CA ALA A 13 -14.15 12.74 2.84
C ALA A 13 -14.96 12.07 3.96
N GLY A 14 -14.40 11.95 5.17
CA GLY A 14 -15.13 11.47 6.34
C GLY A 14 -16.24 12.44 6.76
N LEU A 15 -15.94 13.73 6.87
CA LEU A 15 -16.90 14.78 7.25
C LEU A 15 -18.04 14.91 6.25
N GLN A 16 -17.77 14.74 4.95
CA GLN A 16 -18.80 14.76 3.91
C GLN A 16 -19.90 13.70 4.09
N LYS A 17 -19.61 12.61 4.82
CA LYS A 17 -20.62 11.57 5.13
C LYS A 17 -21.58 11.96 6.26
N VAL A 18 -21.26 13.01 7.02
CA VAL A 18 -22.00 13.47 8.21
C VAL A 18 -22.22 14.99 8.16
N ASN A 19 -22.49 15.53 6.98
CA ASN A 19 -22.58 16.97 6.71
C ASN A 19 -23.94 17.60 7.06
N ASP A 20 -24.65 17.04 8.04
CA ASP A 20 -26.01 17.40 8.45
C ASP A 20 -26.08 18.63 9.38
N THR A 21 -24.94 19.11 9.88
CA THR A 21 -24.87 20.28 10.76
C THR A 21 -24.06 21.43 10.14
N SER A 22 -24.45 22.67 10.46
CA SER A 22 -23.73 23.88 10.03
C SER A 22 -22.27 23.88 10.47
N ARG A 23 -21.98 23.31 11.65
CA ARG A 23 -20.62 23.17 12.18
C ARG A 23 -19.77 22.23 11.33
N VAL A 24 -20.32 21.11 10.87
CA VAL A 24 -19.59 20.19 9.99
C VAL A 24 -19.33 20.84 8.64
N ILE A 25 -20.32 21.53 8.06
CA ILE A 25 -20.15 22.27 6.80
C ILE A 25 -19.04 23.32 6.91
N GLN A 26 -19.03 24.14 7.98
CA GLN A 26 -17.96 25.10 8.23
C GLN A 26 -16.58 24.44 8.38
N THR A 27 -16.53 23.26 9.01
CA THR A 27 -15.30 22.49 9.17
C THR A 27 -14.79 21.97 7.82
N ILE A 28 -15.69 21.53 6.92
CA ILE A 28 -15.32 21.11 5.56
C ILE A 28 -14.70 22.28 4.78
N VAL A 29 -15.30 23.47 4.81
CA VAL A 29 -14.75 24.67 4.15
C VAL A 29 -13.36 25.04 4.68
N LEU A 30 -13.15 24.94 6.00
CA LEU A 30 -11.84 25.14 6.60
C LEU A 30 -10.83 24.08 6.10
N MET A 31 -11.24 22.81 6.02
CA MET A 31 -10.39 21.74 5.50
C MET A 31 -10.01 21.95 4.04
N GLU A 32 -10.94 22.38 3.18
CA GLU A 32 -10.66 22.73 1.78
C GLU A 32 -9.63 23.85 1.66
N SER A 33 -9.72 24.86 2.54
CA SER A 33 -8.72 25.94 2.60
C SER A 33 -7.33 25.41 2.99
N LEU A 34 -7.26 24.54 4.01
CA LEU A 34 -6.01 23.92 4.47
C LEU A 34 -5.38 23.01 3.40
N ILE A 35 -6.21 22.28 2.65
CA ILE A 35 -5.80 21.49 1.49
C ILE A 35 -5.13 22.41 0.45
N GLY A 36 -5.76 23.54 0.12
CA GLY A 36 -5.18 24.53 -0.80
C GLY A 36 -3.82 25.06 -0.35
N PHE A 37 -3.66 25.42 0.93
CA PHE A 37 -2.36 25.86 1.46
C PHE A 37 -1.30 24.76 1.40
N THR A 38 -1.68 23.53 1.75
CA THR A 38 -0.77 22.38 1.77
C THR A 38 -0.30 22.03 0.36
N SER A 39 -1.22 22.06 -0.62
CA SER A 39 -0.93 21.85 -2.04
C SER A 39 -0.02 22.94 -2.60
N ASN A 40 -0.35 24.21 -2.40
CA ASN A 40 0.50 25.33 -2.84
C ASN A 40 1.91 25.23 -2.25
N THR A 41 2.02 24.90 -0.97
CA THR A 41 3.33 24.72 -0.30
C THR A 41 4.11 23.55 -0.92
N LEU A 42 3.44 22.43 -1.23
CA LEU A 42 4.05 21.29 -1.88
C LEU A 42 4.57 21.66 -3.29
N GLY A 43 3.76 22.38 -4.07
CA GLY A 43 4.16 22.91 -5.36
C GLY A 43 5.38 23.85 -5.26
N MET A 44 5.41 24.75 -4.27
CA MET A 44 6.55 25.63 -4.03
C MET A 44 7.83 24.85 -3.67
N ILE A 45 7.73 23.83 -2.82
CA ILE A 45 8.87 22.99 -2.44
C ILE A 45 9.47 22.30 -3.67
N ILE A 46 8.63 21.73 -4.54
CA ILE A 46 9.10 21.08 -5.78
C ILE A 46 9.76 22.07 -6.72
N ASN A 47 9.15 23.24 -6.91
CA ASN A 47 9.75 24.25 -7.78
C ASN A 47 11.07 24.77 -7.23
N PHE A 48 11.20 24.90 -5.91
CA PHE A 48 12.47 25.25 -5.29
C PHE A 48 13.53 24.14 -5.51
N ASP A 49 13.14 22.87 -5.42
CA ASP A 49 14.05 21.75 -5.69
C ASP A 49 14.54 21.73 -7.14
N ILE A 50 13.66 22.01 -8.11
CA ILE A 50 13.98 21.98 -9.55
C ILE A 50 14.68 23.26 -10.02
N HIS A 51 14.21 24.43 -9.61
CA HIS A 51 14.60 25.74 -10.16
C HIS A 51 15.37 26.63 -9.17
N GLY A 52 15.50 26.21 -7.90
CA GLY A 52 16.12 27.01 -6.85
C GLY A 52 15.46 28.38 -6.69
N ASN A 53 16.29 29.42 -6.58
CA ASN A 53 15.85 30.81 -6.40
C ASN A 53 15.32 31.47 -7.70
N GLN A 54 15.23 30.75 -8.81
CA GLN A 54 14.70 31.27 -10.07
C GLN A 54 13.17 31.25 -10.06
N ILE A 55 12.56 32.06 -9.19
CA ILE A 55 11.10 32.07 -8.94
C ILE A 55 10.29 32.33 -10.22
N GLY A 56 10.84 33.07 -11.20
CA GLY A 56 10.20 33.30 -12.51
C GLY A 56 10.01 32.03 -13.35
N SER A 57 10.71 30.94 -13.04
CA SER A 57 10.56 29.62 -13.69
C SER A 57 9.59 28.70 -12.96
N TRP A 58 9.07 29.11 -11.80
CA TRP A 58 8.17 28.27 -11.03
C TRP A 58 6.83 28.09 -11.74
N SER A 59 6.34 26.85 -11.81
CA SER A 59 5.10 26.47 -12.49
C SER A 59 4.41 25.33 -11.75
N PRO A 60 3.13 25.01 -12.03
CA PRO A 60 2.50 23.83 -11.44
C PRO A 60 3.38 22.57 -11.64
N PRO A 61 3.58 21.74 -10.59
CA PRO A 61 4.44 20.55 -10.70
C PRO A 61 4.04 19.67 -11.88
N LYS A 62 5.05 19.23 -12.63
CA LYS A 62 4.87 18.32 -13.76
C LYS A 62 4.99 16.87 -13.30
N THR A 63 4.31 15.98 -14.00
CA THR A 63 4.39 14.52 -13.78
C THR A 63 5.08 13.81 -14.94
N GLU A 64 5.29 12.51 -14.80
CA GLU A 64 5.82 11.64 -15.85
C GLU A 64 4.96 11.66 -17.12
N ARG A 65 3.63 11.83 -16.95
CA ARG A 65 2.69 12.01 -18.06
C ARG A 65 3.00 13.25 -18.90
N GLN A 66 3.65 14.25 -18.30
CA GLN A 66 4.09 15.49 -18.95
C GLN A 66 5.60 15.47 -19.28
N GLY A 67 6.25 14.31 -19.19
CA GLY A 67 7.66 14.12 -19.50
C GLY A 67 8.64 14.55 -18.40
N PHE A 68 8.16 14.83 -17.18
CA PHE A 68 9.02 15.12 -16.05
C PHE A 68 9.44 13.83 -15.33
N TRP A 69 10.74 13.69 -15.08
CA TRP A 69 11.34 12.55 -14.39
C TRP A 69 12.28 13.05 -13.31
N GLU A 70 12.15 12.52 -12.10
CA GLU A 70 13.07 12.86 -11.01
C GLU A 70 14.50 12.41 -11.35
N GLY A 71 15.47 13.22 -10.91
CA GLY A 71 16.89 12.98 -11.12
C GLY A 71 17.33 11.62 -10.56
N VAL A 72 18.16 10.92 -11.32
CA VAL A 72 18.63 9.58 -10.99
C VAL A 72 20.03 9.67 -10.39
N THR A 73 20.20 9.16 -9.16
CA THR A 73 21.54 9.01 -8.53
C THR A 73 21.92 7.54 -8.36
N GLY A 74 20.95 6.67 -8.10
CA GLY A 74 21.13 5.21 -8.07
C GLY A 74 20.88 4.57 -9.43
N THR A 75 21.66 3.54 -9.78
CA THR A 75 21.56 2.79 -11.05
C THR A 75 21.22 1.31 -10.85
N ARG A 76 20.64 0.96 -9.69
CA ARG A 76 20.14 -0.38 -9.38
C ARG A 76 18.72 -0.25 -8.88
N MET A 77 17.84 -1.15 -9.29
CA MET A 77 16.43 -1.12 -8.88
C MET A 77 16.26 -1.49 -7.41
N ASP A 78 17.07 -2.43 -6.94
CA ASP A 78 16.96 -3.12 -5.65
C ASP A 78 18.01 -2.65 -4.62
N VAL A 79 17.79 -3.04 -3.37
CA VAL A 79 18.79 -2.97 -2.29
C VAL A 79 18.94 -4.33 -1.62
N LYS A 80 20.17 -4.66 -1.19
CA LYS A 80 20.46 -5.86 -0.39
C LYS A 80 20.17 -5.62 1.10
N GLY A 81 19.01 -5.06 1.41
CA GLY A 81 18.57 -4.73 2.77
C GLY A 81 17.26 -5.41 3.16
N GLY A 82 16.84 -5.22 4.40
CA GLY A 82 15.62 -5.82 4.94
C GLY A 82 15.50 -5.67 6.45
N VAL A 83 14.68 -6.54 7.07
CA VAL A 83 14.61 -6.65 8.53
C VAL A 83 15.85 -7.40 9.02
N PRO A 84 16.65 -6.86 9.96
CA PRO A 84 17.87 -7.52 10.42
C PRO A 84 17.61 -8.93 10.96
N LEU A 85 18.43 -9.91 10.56
CA LEU A 85 18.24 -11.33 10.88
C LEU A 85 18.47 -11.67 12.36
N ASN A 86 19.42 -10.99 13.01
CA ASN A 86 19.91 -11.34 14.36
C ASN A 86 19.35 -10.40 15.45
N LEU A 87 18.09 -9.98 15.32
CA LEU A 87 17.44 -9.14 16.33
C LEU A 87 17.17 -9.93 17.60
N LYS A 88 17.64 -9.42 18.75
CA LYS A 88 17.31 -9.99 20.06
C LYS A 88 15.92 -9.51 20.50
N PRO A 89 15.02 -10.41 20.90
CA PRO A 89 13.70 -10.04 21.39
C PRO A 89 13.82 -9.27 22.71
N ASN A 90 13.07 -8.17 22.85
CA ASN A 90 12.90 -7.49 24.12
C ASN A 90 11.81 -8.19 24.95
N VAL A 91 10.76 -8.67 24.30
CA VAL A 91 9.63 -9.37 24.91
C VAL A 91 9.11 -10.45 23.97
N MET A 92 8.49 -11.48 24.53
CA MET A 92 7.81 -12.53 23.77
C MET A 92 6.30 -12.51 23.99
N VAL A 93 5.57 -12.93 22.96
CA VAL A 93 4.13 -13.16 23.00
C VAL A 93 3.87 -14.63 22.69
N CYS A 94 3.10 -15.30 23.55
CA CYS A 94 2.58 -16.64 23.24
C CYS A 94 1.27 -16.97 23.96
N LYS A 95 0.39 -17.69 23.26
CA LYS A 95 -0.89 -18.18 23.82
C LYS A 95 -0.71 -19.12 25.00
N ALA A 96 0.32 -19.96 24.98
CA ALA A 96 0.64 -20.93 26.03
C ALA A 96 2.15 -21.00 26.25
N GLY A 97 2.57 -21.37 27.46
CA GLY A 97 3.97 -21.40 27.86
C GLY A 97 4.43 -20.12 28.58
N ASN A 98 5.75 -19.96 28.72
CA ASN A 98 6.33 -18.91 29.54
C ASN A 98 6.80 -17.71 28.69
N CYS A 99 5.85 -16.87 28.26
CA CYS A 99 6.13 -15.58 27.62
C CYS A 99 5.57 -14.44 28.48
N GLU A 100 6.16 -13.26 28.35
CA GLU A 100 5.79 -12.07 29.11
C GLU A 100 4.36 -11.61 28.79
N TYR A 101 3.91 -11.78 27.55
CA TYR A 101 2.59 -11.36 27.10
C TYR A 101 1.80 -12.48 26.43
N ARG A 102 0.48 -12.38 26.52
CA ARG A 102 -0.48 -13.31 25.87
C ARG A 102 -1.08 -12.76 24.58
N THR A 103 -1.12 -11.42 24.46
CA THR A 103 -1.63 -10.71 23.29
C THR A 103 -0.53 -9.85 22.69
N VAL A 104 -0.63 -9.58 21.39
CA VAL A 104 0.28 -8.71 20.67
C VAL A 104 0.09 -7.25 21.11
N GLN A 105 -1.17 -6.83 21.34
CA GLN A 105 -1.47 -5.47 21.78
C GLN A 105 -0.84 -5.14 23.15
N ASP A 106 -0.81 -6.07 24.10
CA ASP A 106 -0.18 -5.82 25.41
C ASP A 106 1.33 -5.63 25.29
N ALA A 107 2.00 -6.40 24.42
CA ALA A 107 3.42 -6.22 24.13
C ALA A 107 3.70 -4.86 23.45
N VAL A 108 2.81 -4.42 22.54
CA VAL A 108 2.89 -3.07 21.95
C VAL A 108 2.71 -1.99 23.01
N ASN A 109 1.76 -2.16 23.93
CA ASN A 109 1.50 -1.20 25.00
C ASN A 109 2.71 -1.04 25.93
N ALA A 110 3.42 -2.13 26.20
CA ALA A 110 4.60 -2.16 27.05
C ALA A 110 5.87 -1.56 26.41
N ALA A 111 5.96 -1.50 25.08
CA ALA A 111 7.10 -0.91 24.40
C ALA A 111 7.31 0.56 24.80
N PRO A 112 8.54 1.06 24.99
CA PRO A 112 8.77 2.47 25.29
C PRO A 112 8.24 3.41 24.19
N ASN A 113 7.81 4.61 24.58
CA ASN A 113 7.41 5.64 23.62
C ASN A 113 8.65 6.38 23.09
N ASN A 114 8.58 6.79 21.82
CA ASN A 114 9.50 7.69 21.13
C ASN A 114 10.96 7.21 21.10
N LEU A 115 11.18 5.90 20.93
CA LEU A 115 12.52 5.37 20.64
C LEU A 115 13.09 6.04 19.38
N VAL A 116 14.39 6.37 19.44
CA VAL A 116 15.08 7.14 18.39
C VAL A 116 16.04 6.25 17.61
N SER A 117 17.00 5.64 18.29
CA SER A 117 18.04 4.78 17.70
C SER A 117 17.84 3.28 17.96
N GLU A 118 17.21 2.96 19.09
CA GLU A 118 16.95 1.57 19.50
C GLU A 118 15.68 1.03 18.86
N ARG A 119 15.65 -0.30 18.69
CA ARG A 119 14.47 -1.05 18.25
C ARG A 119 13.86 -1.77 19.45
N PHE A 120 12.53 -1.81 19.50
CA PHE A 120 11.82 -2.67 20.45
C PHE A 120 11.24 -3.89 19.72
N VAL A 121 11.83 -5.04 19.96
CA VAL A 121 11.56 -6.29 19.25
C VAL A 121 10.56 -7.13 20.05
N ILE A 122 9.39 -7.34 19.44
CA ILE A 122 8.34 -8.21 19.96
C ILE A 122 8.38 -9.50 19.15
N TRP A 123 8.78 -10.60 19.79
CA TRP A 123 8.74 -11.92 19.16
C TRP A 123 7.41 -12.60 19.46
N ILE A 124 6.61 -12.78 18.41
CA ILE A 124 5.28 -13.34 18.44
C ILE A 124 5.37 -14.80 18.00
N LYS A 125 5.31 -15.72 18.97
CA LYS A 125 5.42 -17.15 18.68
C LYS A 125 4.25 -17.66 17.84
N ALA A 126 4.45 -18.80 17.18
CA ALA A 126 3.44 -19.47 16.39
C ALA A 126 2.10 -19.59 17.13
N GLY A 127 1.02 -19.31 16.41
CA GLY A 127 -0.33 -19.26 16.94
C GLY A 127 -1.21 -18.29 16.15
N LEU A 128 -2.52 -18.47 16.32
CA LEU A 128 -3.56 -17.59 15.76
C LEU A 128 -3.99 -16.56 16.81
N TYR A 129 -3.63 -15.30 16.68
CA TYR A 129 -3.97 -14.20 17.57
C TYR A 129 -5.18 -13.46 17.03
N ASP A 130 -6.35 -13.70 17.62
CA ASP A 130 -7.61 -13.05 17.25
C ASP A 130 -7.76 -11.74 18.04
N GLU A 131 -7.16 -10.69 17.50
CA GLU A 131 -7.09 -9.38 18.13
C GLU A 131 -6.88 -8.27 17.10
N ILE A 132 -7.37 -7.08 17.44
CA ILE A 132 -7.14 -5.86 16.67
C ILE A 132 -5.95 -5.11 17.28
N VAL A 133 -4.87 -4.98 16.52
CA VAL A 133 -3.62 -4.37 16.99
C VAL A 133 -3.46 -2.95 16.46
N ARG A 134 -3.08 -2.02 17.34
CA ARG A 134 -2.80 -0.62 17.03
C ARG A 134 -1.42 -0.26 17.56
N VAL A 135 -0.54 0.15 16.64
CA VAL A 135 0.78 0.71 16.96
C VAL A 135 0.66 2.24 16.83
N PRO A 136 0.40 2.97 17.93
CA PRO A 136 0.19 4.41 17.88
C PRO A 136 1.47 5.17 17.52
N MET A 137 1.33 6.44 17.11
CA MET A 137 2.43 7.29 16.61
C MET A 137 3.63 7.34 17.56
N ALA A 138 3.39 7.28 18.87
CA ALA A 138 4.44 7.30 19.89
C ALA A 138 5.27 6.00 19.92
N LYS A 139 4.79 4.87 19.40
CA LYS A 139 5.51 3.57 19.43
C LYS A 139 6.42 3.44 18.20
N ARG A 140 7.50 4.22 18.19
CA ARG A 140 8.49 4.25 17.09
C ARG A 140 9.48 3.07 17.16
N ASN A 141 10.05 2.69 16.03
CA ASN A 141 11.06 1.63 15.87
C ASN A 141 10.65 0.26 16.46
N LEU A 142 9.36 -0.04 16.40
CA LEU A 142 8.81 -1.30 16.89
C LEU A 142 8.96 -2.39 15.82
N VAL A 143 9.39 -3.58 16.22
CA VAL A 143 9.61 -4.72 15.32
C VAL A 143 8.71 -5.87 15.73
N PHE A 144 7.93 -6.39 14.79
CA PHE A 144 7.25 -7.69 14.92
C PHE A 144 8.09 -8.78 14.25
N LEU A 145 8.45 -9.80 15.02
CA LEU A 145 9.06 -11.03 14.50
C LEU A 145 8.11 -12.19 14.78
N GLY A 146 7.77 -12.97 13.76
CA GLY A 146 7.02 -14.21 13.93
C GLY A 146 7.89 -15.46 13.78
N ASP A 147 7.27 -16.63 13.98
CA ASP A 147 7.92 -17.93 13.76
C ASP A 147 7.81 -18.40 12.29
N GLY A 148 7.14 -17.62 11.43
CA GLY A 148 7.00 -17.89 9.99
C GLY A 148 5.64 -17.45 9.44
N MET A 149 5.62 -17.09 8.15
CA MET A 149 4.37 -16.92 7.41
C MET A 149 3.51 -18.19 7.53
N GLY A 150 2.22 -18.01 7.84
CA GLY A 150 1.26 -19.08 8.09
C GLY A 150 1.36 -19.72 9.49
N GLN A 151 2.43 -19.47 10.25
CA GLN A 151 2.61 -20.01 11.61
C GLN A 151 2.22 -19.00 12.68
N THR A 152 2.69 -17.76 12.55
CA THR A 152 2.27 -16.63 13.40
C THR A 152 1.24 -15.82 12.66
N VAL A 153 -0.03 -15.90 13.07
CA VAL A 153 -1.16 -15.27 12.36
C VAL A 153 -1.87 -14.28 13.29
N ILE A 154 -1.99 -13.03 12.89
CA ILE A 154 -2.86 -12.03 13.56
C ILE A 154 -4.11 -11.87 12.71
N THR A 155 -5.29 -12.13 13.30
CA THR A 155 -6.58 -12.17 12.59
C THR A 155 -7.58 -11.19 13.19
N GLY A 156 -8.46 -10.69 12.34
CA GLY A 156 -9.62 -9.87 12.70
C GLY A 156 -10.68 -9.94 11.59
N SER A 157 -11.84 -9.32 11.81
CA SER A 157 -12.96 -9.36 10.85
C SER A 157 -13.75 -8.06 10.78
N LEU A 158 -13.17 -6.94 11.24
CA LEU A 158 -13.80 -5.63 11.11
C LEU A 158 -13.97 -5.28 9.64
N ASN A 159 -15.10 -4.66 9.31
CA ASN A 159 -15.47 -4.34 7.93
C ASN A 159 -16.51 -3.22 7.89
N VAL A 160 -16.64 -2.59 6.72
CA VAL A 160 -17.56 -1.46 6.49
C VAL A 160 -19.00 -1.92 6.21
N GLY A 161 -19.19 -3.08 5.58
CA GLY A 161 -20.48 -3.49 5.04
C GLY A 161 -21.48 -4.06 6.06
N ASN A 162 -21.01 -4.52 7.22
CA ASN A 162 -21.89 -5.10 8.24
C ASN A 162 -22.54 -4.01 9.11
N MET A 163 -23.88 -3.97 9.13
CA MET A 163 -24.67 -3.04 9.95
C MET A 163 -24.41 -3.18 11.46
N ALA A 164 -24.00 -4.37 11.94
CA ALA A 164 -23.57 -4.55 13.34
C ALA A 164 -22.26 -3.80 13.67
N ASN A 165 -21.47 -3.48 12.63
CA ASN A 165 -20.27 -2.64 12.71
C ASN A 165 -20.57 -1.18 12.31
N SER A 166 -21.80 -0.70 12.51
CA SER A 166 -22.21 0.66 12.15
C SER A 166 -21.20 1.69 12.63
N GLY A 167 -20.61 2.45 11.70
CA GLY A 167 -19.59 3.46 11.97
C GLY A 167 -18.15 3.04 11.72
N VAL A 168 -17.85 1.74 11.52
CA VAL A 168 -16.49 1.29 11.16
C VAL A 168 -16.13 1.81 9.77
N THR A 169 -15.08 2.61 9.70
CA THR A 169 -14.52 3.09 8.44
C THR A 169 -13.52 2.08 7.86
N THR A 170 -13.21 2.18 6.56
CA THR A 170 -12.09 1.43 5.95
C THR A 170 -10.76 1.62 6.71
N PHE A 171 -10.54 2.82 7.27
CA PHE A 171 -9.32 3.10 8.04
C PHE A 171 -9.28 2.31 9.36
N GLU A 172 -10.43 2.17 10.02
CA GLU A 172 -10.59 1.48 11.30
C GLU A 172 -10.73 -0.03 11.16
N SER A 173 -11.10 -0.54 9.97
CA SER A 173 -11.29 -1.98 9.73
C SER A 173 -10.00 -2.79 9.72
N ALA A 174 -8.84 -2.13 9.74
CA ALA A 174 -7.53 -2.79 9.79
C ALA A 174 -7.41 -3.76 10.96
N THR A 175 -7.06 -5.03 10.71
CA THR A 175 -6.66 -5.97 11.77
C THR A 175 -5.44 -5.43 12.51
N VAL A 176 -4.40 -5.02 11.77
CA VAL A 176 -3.23 -4.34 12.33
C VAL A 176 -3.08 -2.96 11.70
N GLY A 177 -3.06 -1.92 12.53
CA GLY A 177 -2.91 -0.53 12.09
C GLY A 177 -1.68 0.13 12.71
N VAL A 178 -0.77 0.62 11.87
CA VAL A 178 0.52 1.18 12.28
C VAL A 178 0.60 2.68 11.97
N LEU A 179 0.96 3.46 13.00
CA LEU A 179 1.24 4.90 12.92
C LEU A 179 2.67 5.26 13.35
N GLY A 180 3.33 4.41 14.17
CA GLY A 180 4.66 4.69 14.70
C GLY A 180 5.77 4.47 13.66
N ASP A 181 6.56 5.51 13.39
CA ASP A 181 7.64 5.48 12.38
C ASP A 181 8.71 4.42 12.65
N GLY A 182 9.33 3.92 11.58
CA GLY A 182 10.40 2.92 11.65
C GLY A 182 9.92 1.52 11.98
N PHE A 183 8.62 1.25 11.83
CA PHE A 183 8.05 -0.06 12.08
C PHE A 183 8.66 -1.13 11.17
N MET A 184 8.93 -2.31 11.73
CA MET A 184 9.39 -3.46 10.96
C MET A 184 8.53 -4.68 11.27
N ALA A 185 8.31 -5.53 10.27
CA ALA A 185 7.66 -6.82 10.47
C ALA A 185 8.34 -7.89 9.62
N ARG A 186 8.52 -9.07 10.20
CA ARG A 186 9.03 -10.24 9.49
C ARG A 186 8.40 -11.53 9.99
N ASP A 187 8.15 -12.46 9.06
CA ASP A 187 7.73 -13.82 9.38
C ASP A 187 6.33 -13.89 10.06
N VAL A 188 5.42 -12.98 9.70
CA VAL A 188 4.05 -12.88 10.26
C VAL A 188 3.01 -12.87 9.14
N THR A 189 1.89 -13.57 9.34
CA THR A 189 0.66 -13.40 8.55
C THR A 189 -0.29 -12.45 9.27
N ILE A 190 -0.83 -11.48 8.54
CA ILE A 190 -1.89 -10.58 9.02
C ILE A 190 -3.09 -10.75 8.11
N GLN A 191 -4.24 -11.10 8.68
CA GLN A 191 -5.44 -11.40 7.90
C GLN A 191 -6.69 -10.66 8.37
N ASN A 192 -7.60 -10.40 7.43
CA ASN A 192 -8.97 -10.00 7.71
C ASN A 192 -9.94 -11.01 7.08
N THR A 193 -10.72 -11.68 7.93
CA THR A 193 -11.61 -12.79 7.54
C THR A 193 -13.05 -12.38 7.33
N ALA A 194 -13.36 -11.08 7.23
CA ALA A 194 -14.74 -10.59 7.07
C ALA A 194 -15.47 -11.20 5.86
N GLY A 195 -14.73 -11.57 4.81
CA GLY A 195 -15.27 -12.42 3.74
C GLY A 195 -16.08 -11.66 2.70
N ALA A 196 -16.90 -12.41 1.95
CA ALA A 196 -17.69 -11.88 0.86
C ALA A 196 -18.92 -11.12 1.39
N GLY A 197 -19.32 -10.05 0.71
CA GLY A 197 -20.43 -9.17 1.16
C GLY A 197 -20.06 -8.18 2.27
N ALA A 198 -18.89 -8.30 2.89
CA ALA A 198 -18.40 -7.41 3.94
C ALA A 198 -17.94 -6.02 3.44
N GLN A 199 -17.89 -5.81 2.12
CA GLN A 199 -17.28 -4.63 1.49
C GLN A 199 -15.81 -4.46 1.93
N GLN A 200 -15.34 -3.25 2.22
CA GLN A 200 -13.94 -2.98 2.59
C GLN A 200 -13.59 -3.59 3.95
N ALA A 201 -12.50 -4.37 4.00
CA ALA A 201 -12.03 -5.05 5.19
C ALA A 201 -10.50 -5.19 5.17
N VAL A 202 -9.81 -4.29 5.88
CA VAL A 202 -8.35 -4.16 5.80
C VAL A 202 -7.68 -5.21 6.71
N ALA A 203 -6.67 -5.92 6.20
CA ALA A 203 -5.81 -6.77 7.01
C ALA A 203 -4.72 -5.93 7.67
N PHE A 204 -3.96 -5.17 6.88
CA PHE A 204 -2.87 -4.33 7.36
C PHE A 204 -2.98 -2.91 6.83
N ARG A 205 -2.83 -1.94 7.73
CA ARG A 205 -2.70 -0.52 7.38
C ARG A 205 -1.38 0.02 7.90
N SER A 206 -0.55 0.58 7.02
CA SER A 206 0.63 1.35 7.42
C SER A 206 0.50 2.81 7.04
N SER A 207 0.71 3.66 8.04
CA SER A 207 0.84 5.10 8.01
C SER A 207 2.16 5.52 8.70
N SER A 208 3.15 4.63 8.71
CA SER A 208 4.47 4.83 9.30
C SER A 208 5.47 5.19 8.20
N ASP A 209 6.30 6.21 8.44
CA ASP A 209 7.46 6.42 7.57
C ASP A 209 8.51 5.33 7.82
N ARG A 210 9.23 4.94 6.77
CA ARG A 210 10.34 3.97 6.83
C ARG A 210 9.91 2.60 7.34
N SER A 211 8.71 2.14 6.98
CA SER A 211 8.30 0.77 7.29
C SER A 211 9.08 -0.23 6.44
N VAL A 212 9.63 -1.27 7.07
CA VAL A 212 10.27 -2.41 6.38
C VAL A 212 9.50 -3.69 6.71
N ILE A 213 8.86 -4.28 5.71
CA ILE A 213 8.09 -5.51 5.84
C ILE A 213 8.77 -6.57 4.97
N GLU A 214 9.21 -7.66 5.57
CA GLU A 214 9.95 -8.72 4.85
C GLU A 214 9.37 -10.09 5.18
N ASN A 215 9.11 -10.93 4.17
CA ASN A 215 8.60 -12.29 4.39
C ASN A 215 7.32 -12.31 5.27
N CYS A 216 6.37 -11.42 4.95
CA CYS A 216 5.06 -11.37 5.59
C CYS A 216 3.96 -11.73 4.61
N GLU A 217 2.83 -12.19 5.13
CA GLU A 217 1.66 -12.53 4.34
C GLU A 217 0.46 -11.65 4.74
N PHE A 218 -0.24 -11.10 3.75
CA PHE A 218 -1.44 -10.28 3.94
C PHE A 218 -2.62 -10.93 3.25
N LEU A 219 -3.61 -11.39 4.03
CA LEU A 219 -4.76 -12.11 3.50
C LEU A 219 -6.05 -11.33 3.73
N GLY A 220 -6.81 -11.09 2.68
CA GLY A 220 -8.12 -10.47 2.77
C GLY A 220 -8.89 -10.58 1.46
N ASN A 221 -9.88 -9.72 1.31
CA ASN A 221 -10.65 -9.58 0.07
C ASN A 221 -10.50 -8.16 -0.46
N GLN A 222 -11.57 -7.36 -0.36
CA GLN A 222 -11.56 -5.97 -0.78
C GLN A 222 -10.76 -5.14 0.23
N ASP A 223 -9.85 -4.31 -0.28
CA ASP A 223 -9.01 -3.39 0.50
C ASP A 223 -8.04 -4.10 1.48
N THR A 224 -7.45 -5.25 1.11
CA THR A 224 -6.60 -6.06 2.00
C THR A 224 -5.41 -5.29 2.62
N LEU A 225 -4.62 -4.60 1.79
CA LEU A 225 -3.39 -3.91 2.18
C LEU A 225 -3.53 -2.41 1.94
N TYR A 226 -3.67 -1.66 3.04
CA TYR A 226 -3.78 -0.20 3.02
C TYR A 226 -2.40 0.44 3.26
N VAL A 227 -1.66 0.65 2.18
CA VAL A 227 -0.42 1.44 2.14
C VAL A 227 -0.77 2.94 2.15
N ASN A 228 -1.24 3.40 3.31
CA ASN A 228 -1.96 4.66 3.48
C ASN A 228 -1.10 5.89 3.12
N SER A 229 0.09 6.02 3.70
CA SER A 229 0.92 7.23 3.57
C SER A 229 2.41 6.94 3.85
N LEU A 230 3.27 7.91 3.52
CA LEU A 230 4.73 7.90 3.80
C LEU A 230 5.49 6.79 3.05
N ARG A 231 6.77 6.55 3.38
CA ARG A 231 7.63 5.61 2.65
C ARG A 231 7.59 4.22 3.25
N GLN A 232 7.41 3.22 2.40
CA GLN A 232 7.22 1.83 2.82
C GLN A 232 7.95 0.88 1.85
N TYR A 233 8.58 -0.15 2.39
CA TYR A 233 9.26 -1.19 1.62
C TYR A 233 8.73 -2.57 2.02
N TYR A 234 8.25 -3.32 1.03
CA TYR A 234 7.72 -4.67 1.15
C TYR A 234 8.60 -5.61 0.33
N LYS A 235 9.16 -6.64 0.95
CA LYS A 235 10.10 -7.55 0.30
C LYS A 235 9.71 -9.00 0.54
N SER A 236 9.67 -9.82 -0.51
CA SER A 236 9.36 -11.25 -0.39
C SER A 236 8.04 -11.51 0.35
N CYS A 237 7.07 -10.61 0.20
CA CYS A 237 5.78 -10.72 0.85
C CYS A 237 4.78 -11.44 -0.05
N ARG A 238 3.79 -12.10 0.54
CA ARG A 238 2.61 -12.58 -0.17
C ARG A 238 1.42 -11.69 0.13
N ILE A 239 0.73 -11.21 -0.90
CA ILE A 239 -0.42 -10.30 -0.76
C ILE A 239 -1.58 -10.90 -1.54
N GLN A 240 -2.69 -11.18 -0.84
CA GLN A 240 -3.85 -11.82 -1.42
C GLN A 240 -5.12 -10.97 -1.27
N GLY A 241 -5.88 -10.78 -2.34
CA GLY A 241 -7.19 -10.14 -2.29
C GLY A 241 -7.90 -10.09 -3.65
N ASN A 242 -8.91 -9.23 -3.81
CA ASN A 242 -9.68 -9.12 -5.06
C ASN A 242 -9.85 -7.70 -5.59
N VAL A 243 -10.64 -6.87 -4.91
CA VAL A 243 -10.97 -5.52 -5.35
C VAL A 243 -10.08 -4.54 -4.59
N ASP A 244 -9.29 -3.75 -5.31
CA ASP A 244 -8.46 -2.67 -4.76
C ASP A 244 -7.56 -3.13 -3.60
N PHE A 245 -7.10 -4.37 -3.65
CA PHE A 245 -6.54 -5.01 -2.46
C PHE A 245 -5.15 -4.51 -2.08
N ILE A 246 -4.50 -3.70 -2.93
CA ILE A 246 -3.37 -2.84 -2.57
C ILE A 246 -3.74 -1.39 -2.90
N PHE A 247 -3.98 -0.56 -1.88
CA PHE A 247 -4.49 0.79 -2.07
C PHE A 247 -3.94 1.79 -1.06
N GLY A 248 -4.08 3.07 -1.37
CA GLY A 248 -3.58 4.18 -0.55
C GLY A 248 -2.74 5.18 -1.32
N ASN A 249 -1.98 6.02 -0.60
CA ASN A 249 -1.20 7.13 -1.16
C ASN A 249 0.21 7.19 -0.55
N ALA A 250 0.79 6.04 -0.21
CA ALA A 250 2.17 5.91 0.19
C ALA A 250 3.13 6.03 -1.00
N ALA A 251 4.41 6.30 -0.73
CA ALA A 251 5.50 5.90 -1.61
C ALA A 251 5.90 4.48 -1.21
N ALA A 252 5.28 3.48 -1.85
CA ALA A 252 5.42 2.07 -1.51
C ALA A 252 6.19 1.32 -2.60
N PHE A 253 7.24 0.62 -2.20
CA PHE A 253 8.03 -0.22 -3.09
C PHE A 253 7.86 -1.69 -2.67
N PHE A 254 7.45 -2.52 -3.63
CA PHE A 254 7.25 -3.95 -3.48
C PHE A 254 8.31 -4.67 -4.30
N GLN A 255 9.12 -5.52 -3.64
CA GLN A 255 10.20 -6.26 -4.26
C GLN A 255 10.02 -7.76 -4.04
N ASP A 256 10.16 -8.56 -5.09
CA ASP A 256 10.13 -10.03 -4.97
C ASP A 256 8.84 -10.57 -4.32
N CYS A 257 7.71 -9.85 -4.45
CA CYS A 257 6.45 -10.22 -3.82
C CYS A 257 5.59 -11.13 -4.70
N ASP A 258 4.83 -12.01 -4.07
CA ASP A 258 3.76 -12.79 -4.69
C ASP A 258 2.41 -12.09 -4.48
N ILE A 259 1.78 -11.69 -5.58
CA ILE A 259 0.51 -10.97 -5.59
C ILE A 259 -0.57 -11.91 -6.14
N LEU A 260 -1.52 -12.29 -5.30
CA LEU A 260 -2.48 -13.35 -5.57
C LEU A 260 -3.92 -12.82 -5.58
N VAL A 261 -4.59 -12.95 -6.72
CA VAL A 261 -6.02 -12.66 -6.84
C VAL A 261 -6.82 -13.83 -6.29
N SER A 262 -7.67 -13.58 -5.30
CA SER A 262 -8.55 -14.57 -4.69
C SER A 262 -10.01 -14.37 -5.10
N PRO A 263 -10.85 -15.43 -5.13
CA PRO A 263 -12.25 -15.30 -5.47
C PRO A 263 -13.02 -14.35 -4.54
N ARG A 264 -13.94 -13.58 -5.11
CA ARG A 264 -14.96 -12.82 -4.38
C ARG A 264 -16.19 -13.74 -4.24
N ILE A 265 -16.36 -14.37 -3.07
CA ILE A 265 -17.33 -15.47 -2.85
C ILE A 265 -18.81 -15.01 -2.80
N VAL A 266 -19.28 -14.18 -3.72
CA VAL A 266 -20.72 -13.94 -3.95
C VAL A 266 -21.02 -14.28 -5.40
N ASN A 267 -21.71 -15.40 -5.64
CA ASN A 267 -22.15 -15.88 -6.95
C ASN A 267 -21.01 -15.96 -8.00
N PRO A 268 -20.01 -16.85 -7.79
CA PRO A 268 -18.81 -16.94 -8.65
C PRO A 268 -19.16 -17.19 -10.12
N GLU A 269 -20.29 -17.85 -10.41
CA GLU A 269 -20.78 -18.15 -11.75
C GLU A 269 -21.03 -16.90 -12.62
N ASN A 270 -21.32 -15.75 -11.98
CA ASN A 270 -21.60 -14.48 -12.67
C ASN A 270 -20.32 -13.71 -13.06
N GLY A 271 -19.16 -14.26 -12.72
CA GLY A 271 -17.87 -13.60 -12.89
C GLY A 271 -17.59 -12.52 -11.86
N GLU A 272 -16.36 -12.04 -11.88
CA GLU A 272 -15.90 -10.96 -11.02
C GLU A 272 -14.90 -10.08 -11.76
N THR A 273 -14.85 -8.81 -11.37
CA THR A 273 -13.87 -7.86 -11.88
C THR A 273 -13.01 -7.39 -10.73
N ASN A 274 -11.73 -7.70 -10.83
CA ASN A 274 -10.71 -7.49 -9.81
C ASN A 274 -9.73 -6.42 -10.28
N ALA A 275 -9.22 -5.64 -9.34
CA ALA A 275 -8.19 -4.64 -9.58
C ALA A 275 -7.13 -4.81 -8.51
N VAL A 276 -5.89 -5.09 -8.93
CA VAL A 276 -4.78 -5.32 -8.00
C VAL A 276 -4.49 -4.06 -7.19
N THR A 277 -4.47 -2.90 -7.86
CA THR A 277 -4.12 -1.63 -7.22
C THR A 277 -5.16 -0.55 -7.38
N ALA A 278 -5.26 0.30 -6.35
CA ALA A 278 -6.00 1.55 -6.38
C ALA A 278 -5.17 2.68 -5.74
N HIS A 279 -4.20 3.21 -6.49
CA HIS A 279 -3.33 4.28 -5.98
C HIS A 279 -4.07 5.62 -5.95
N GLY A 280 -3.90 6.34 -4.84
CA GLY A 280 -4.68 7.51 -4.46
C GLY A 280 -3.89 8.81 -4.43
N ARG A 281 -2.92 9.03 -5.33
CA ARG A 281 -2.25 10.33 -5.46
C ARG A 281 -3.21 11.40 -5.98
N ILE A 282 -3.35 12.47 -5.21
CA ILE A 282 -4.36 13.52 -5.40
C ILE A 282 -3.79 14.71 -6.15
N GLU A 283 -2.49 14.97 -6.02
CA GLU A 283 -1.83 16.14 -6.59
C GLU A 283 -0.53 15.75 -7.28
N PRO A 284 -0.16 16.39 -8.41
CA PRO A 284 1.06 16.05 -9.17
C PRO A 284 2.34 16.23 -8.35
N GLY A 285 2.33 17.14 -7.37
CA GLY A 285 3.46 17.39 -6.50
C GLY A 285 3.70 16.33 -5.41
N GLN A 286 2.85 15.31 -5.28
CA GLN A 286 3.15 14.23 -4.34
C GLN A 286 4.14 13.24 -4.96
N SER A 287 5.24 12.98 -4.25
CA SER A 287 6.23 11.95 -4.59
C SER A 287 5.77 10.53 -4.22
N THR A 288 4.46 10.27 -4.21
CA THR A 288 3.83 9.00 -3.80
C THR A 288 3.49 8.14 -5.02
N GLY A 289 3.36 6.84 -4.85
CA GLY A 289 3.20 5.88 -5.93
C GLY A 289 3.47 4.46 -5.47
N PHE A 290 3.00 3.50 -6.26
CA PHE A 290 3.33 2.10 -6.06
C PHE A 290 4.33 1.65 -7.12
N VAL A 291 5.45 1.08 -6.67
CA VAL A 291 6.45 0.46 -7.53
C VAL A 291 6.49 -1.02 -7.22
N PHE A 292 6.22 -1.85 -8.22
CA PHE A 292 6.39 -3.30 -8.15
C PHE A 292 7.61 -3.69 -8.97
N HIS A 293 8.58 -4.34 -8.33
CA HIS A 293 9.81 -4.78 -8.96
C HIS A 293 10.04 -6.27 -8.72
N ASN A 294 10.22 -7.03 -9.81
CA ASN A 294 10.42 -8.48 -9.74
C ASN A 294 9.33 -9.24 -8.96
N CYS A 295 8.09 -8.74 -9.01
CA CYS A 295 6.94 -9.39 -8.39
C CYS A 295 6.28 -10.39 -9.36
N SER A 296 5.60 -11.38 -8.81
CA SER A 296 4.69 -12.27 -9.55
C SER A 296 3.24 -11.87 -9.30
N ILE A 297 2.43 -11.76 -10.36
CA ILE A 297 1.00 -11.48 -10.27
C ILE A 297 0.25 -12.67 -10.86
N ASN A 298 -0.50 -13.37 -10.02
CA ASN A 298 -1.27 -14.55 -10.42
C ASN A 298 -2.59 -14.66 -9.62
N GLY A 299 -3.39 -15.70 -9.86
CA GLY A 299 -4.52 -16.06 -9.03
C GLY A 299 -4.18 -17.11 -7.97
N THR A 300 -4.95 -17.19 -6.90
CA THR A 300 -4.95 -18.39 -6.04
C THR A 300 -5.42 -19.61 -6.86
N PRO A 301 -5.11 -20.85 -6.45
CA PRO A 301 -5.59 -22.04 -7.14
C PRO A 301 -7.12 -22.06 -7.33
N GLU A 302 -7.88 -21.54 -6.38
CA GLU A 302 -9.33 -21.41 -6.44
C GLU A 302 -9.78 -20.39 -7.49
N TYR A 303 -9.13 -19.23 -7.54
CA TYR A 303 -9.42 -18.23 -8.57
C TYR A 303 -9.07 -18.73 -9.96
N MET A 304 -7.92 -19.39 -10.12
CA MET A 304 -7.51 -19.92 -11.43
C MET A 304 -8.46 -20.99 -11.95
N LYS A 305 -9.10 -21.79 -11.08
CA LYS A 305 -10.16 -22.72 -11.50
C LYS A 305 -11.37 -21.99 -12.09
N LEU A 306 -11.79 -20.88 -11.48
CA LEU A 306 -12.89 -20.04 -11.97
C LEU A 306 -12.51 -19.31 -13.25
N TYR A 307 -11.33 -18.70 -13.29
CA TYR A 307 -10.81 -18.06 -14.49
C TYR A 307 -10.76 -19.04 -15.67
N ASN A 308 -10.20 -20.23 -15.48
CA ASN A 308 -10.08 -21.23 -16.55
C ASN A 308 -11.44 -21.79 -17.00
N SER A 309 -12.48 -21.77 -16.16
CA SER A 309 -13.81 -22.21 -16.57
C SER A 309 -14.51 -21.20 -17.47
N ASN A 310 -14.33 -19.89 -17.22
CA ASN A 310 -14.85 -18.83 -18.06
C ASN A 310 -14.03 -17.52 -17.97
N PRO A 311 -12.94 -17.37 -18.76
CA PRO A 311 -12.08 -16.18 -18.71
C PRO A 311 -12.79 -14.86 -19.05
N SER A 312 -13.92 -14.93 -19.78
CA SER A 312 -14.64 -13.74 -20.25
C SER A 312 -15.36 -12.97 -19.13
N VAL A 313 -15.70 -13.65 -18.03
CA VAL A 313 -16.44 -13.06 -16.90
C VAL A 313 -15.55 -12.86 -15.66
N HIS A 314 -14.42 -13.58 -15.56
CA HIS A 314 -13.42 -13.40 -14.51
C HIS A 314 -12.27 -12.51 -15.01
N ARG A 315 -12.38 -11.21 -14.76
CA ARG A 315 -11.44 -10.21 -15.28
C ARG A 315 -10.56 -9.67 -14.17
N THR A 316 -9.25 -9.66 -14.39
CA THR A 316 -8.28 -9.03 -13.49
C THR A 316 -7.53 -7.91 -14.22
N TYR A 317 -7.44 -6.75 -13.56
CA TYR A 317 -6.68 -5.59 -14.01
C TYR A 317 -5.55 -5.28 -13.02
N LEU A 318 -4.44 -4.75 -13.53
CA LEU A 318 -3.27 -4.29 -12.77
C LEU A 318 -3.61 -3.13 -11.80
N GLY A 319 -4.66 -2.36 -12.11
CA GLY A 319 -5.18 -1.34 -11.20
C GLY A 319 -6.18 -0.38 -11.83
N ARG A 320 -6.67 0.56 -11.01
CA ARG A 320 -7.61 1.63 -11.40
C ARG A 320 -7.41 2.92 -10.59
N PRO A 321 -7.60 4.11 -11.19
CA PRO A 321 -7.13 5.36 -10.59
C PRO A 321 -8.09 5.87 -9.53
N TRP A 322 -7.85 5.54 -8.26
CA TRP A 322 -8.69 6.03 -7.16
C TRP A 322 -8.70 7.56 -7.05
N LYS A 323 -7.62 8.22 -7.46
CA LYS A 323 -7.47 9.68 -7.48
C LYS A 323 -6.82 10.17 -8.78
N GLU A 324 -6.98 11.45 -9.06
CA GLU A 324 -6.71 12.09 -10.36
C GLU A 324 -5.28 11.89 -10.87
N TYR A 325 -4.28 11.87 -9.99
CA TYR A 325 -2.87 11.73 -10.35
C TYR A 325 -2.34 10.35 -9.99
N SER A 326 -3.20 9.31 -10.01
CA SER A 326 -2.82 7.94 -9.69
C SER A 326 -1.53 7.50 -10.41
N ARG A 327 -0.72 6.69 -9.71
CA ARG A 327 0.65 6.36 -10.11
C ARG A 327 1.02 4.97 -9.61
N THR A 328 1.09 4.04 -10.54
CA THR A 328 1.45 2.64 -10.29
C THR A 328 2.36 2.18 -11.41
N VAL A 329 3.46 1.52 -11.06
CA VAL A 329 4.37 0.95 -12.05
C VAL A 329 4.73 -0.49 -11.75
N TYR A 330 4.85 -1.30 -12.81
CA TYR A 330 5.31 -2.68 -12.77
C TYR A 330 6.58 -2.83 -13.63
N ILE A 331 7.68 -3.20 -12.98
CA ILE A 331 9.00 -3.27 -13.59
C ILE A 331 9.52 -4.70 -13.40
N GLN A 332 9.84 -5.38 -14.50
CA GLN A 332 10.38 -6.74 -14.51
C GLN A 332 9.51 -7.74 -13.72
N CYS A 333 8.20 -7.54 -13.71
CA CYS A 333 7.25 -8.43 -13.05
C CYS A 333 6.83 -9.58 -13.98
N GLN A 334 6.39 -10.69 -13.39
CA GLN A 334 5.80 -11.81 -14.11
C GLN A 334 4.27 -11.78 -14.00
N PHE A 335 3.56 -11.76 -15.12
CA PHE A 335 2.10 -11.74 -15.17
C PHE A 335 1.55 -13.10 -15.64
N GLY A 336 0.67 -13.69 -14.83
CA GLY A 336 -0.20 -14.78 -15.26
C GLY A 336 -1.14 -14.35 -16.40
N ASP A 337 -1.73 -15.34 -17.07
CA ASP A 337 -2.72 -15.15 -18.14
C ASP A 337 -4.02 -14.49 -17.67
N LEU A 338 -4.32 -14.50 -16.37
CA LEU A 338 -5.48 -13.82 -15.78
C LEU A 338 -5.53 -12.30 -16.03
N ILE A 339 -4.39 -11.66 -16.32
CA ILE A 339 -4.34 -10.22 -16.55
C ILE A 339 -5.01 -9.91 -17.89
N ASN A 340 -6.07 -9.12 -17.82
CA ASN A 340 -6.81 -8.69 -19.00
C ASN A 340 -5.86 -7.96 -19.99
N PRO A 341 -5.98 -8.19 -21.32
CA PRO A 341 -5.19 -7.49 -22.34
C PRO A 341 -5.13 -5.97 -22.19
N ASP A 342 -6.25 -5.33 -21.82
CA ASP A 342 -6.35 -3.90 -21.53
C ASP A 342 -5.37 -3.45 -20.44
N GLY A 343 -5.03 -4.37 -19.52
CA GLY A 343 -4.13 -4.21 -18.38
C GLY A 343 -4.70 -3.37 -17.26
N TRP A 344 -5.30 -2.22 -17.57
CA TRP A 344 -5.73 -1.21 -16.60
C TRP A 344 -7.20 -0.86 -16.77
N MET A 345 -7.90 -0.64 -15.65
CA MET A 345 -9.33 -0.34 -15.65
C MET A 345 -9.58 1.15 -15.33
N PRO A 346 -10.49 1.83 -16.06
CA PRO A 346 -10.94 3.16 -15.67
C PRO A 346 -11.61 3.14 -14.29
N TRP A 347 -11.52 4.26 -13.55
CA TRP A 347 -12.30 4.40 -12.32
C TRP A 347 -13.77 4.69 -12.62
N SER A 348 -14.02 5.71 -13.45
CA SER A 348 -15.34 6.08 -13.96
C SER A 348 -15.18 7.00 -15.18
N GLY A 349 -15.70 6.59 -16.34
CA GLY A 349 -15.54 7.34 -17.59
C GLY A 349 -14.08 7.74 -17.85
N GLU A 350 -13.86 9.00 -18.22
CA GLU A 350 -12.54 9.57 -18.53
C GLU A 350 -11.79 10.13 -17.31
N PHE A 351 -12.29 9.92 -16.08
CA PHE A 351 -11.65 10.43 -14.87
C PHE A 351 -10.19 9.95 -14.77
N ALA A 352 -9.28 10.88 -14.48
CA ALA A 352 -7.84 10.67 -14.30
C ALA A 352 -7.06 10.19 -15.54
N LEU A 353 -7.71 9.79 -16.64
CA LEU A 353 -7.03 9.12 -17.76
C LEU A 353 -5.99 9.99 -18.48
N ASN A 354 -6.08 11.32 -18.33
CA ASN A 354 -5.14 12.30 -18.89
C ASN A 354 -4.00 12.71 -17.94
N THR A 355 -4.09 12.36 -16.65
CA THR A 355 -3.22 12.86 -15.58
C THR A 355 -2.49 11.75 -14.82
N LEU A 356 -3.06 10.55 -14.78
CA LEU A 356 -2.43 9.38 -14.17
C LEU A 356 -1.15 8.95 -14.90
N TYR A 357 -0.32 8.16 -14.20
CA TYR A 357 0.84 7.48 -14.76
C TYR A 357 0.86 6.00 -14.40
N TYR A 358 0.42 5.16 -15.34
CA TYR A 358 0.44 3.71 -15.23
C TYR A 358 1.49 3.13 -16.15
N GLY A 359 2.62 2.71 -15.57
CA GLY A 359 3.84 2.37 -16.29
C GLY A 359 4.19 0.89 -16.23
N GLU A 360 4.59 0.33 -17.36
CA GLU A 360 5.17 -1.03 -17.44
C GLU A 360 6.58 -0.99 -18.04
N PHE A 361 7.49 -1.85 -17.57
CA PHE A 361 8.83 -2.02 -18.15
C PHE A 361 9.35 -3.45 -18.00
N GLY A 362 9.64 -4.11 -19.13
CA GLY A 362 10.32 -5.42 -19.11
C GLY A 362 9.55 -6.52 -18.39
N ASN A 363 8.23 -6.41 -18.26
CA ASN A 363 7.39 -7.46 -17.67
C ASN A 363 7.34 -8.69 -18.61
N THR A 364 7.15 -9.87 -18.03
CA THR A 364 7.13 -11.16 -18.75
C THR A 364 5.92 -12.01 -18.34
N GLY A 365 5.69 -13.13 -19.03
CA GLY A 365 4.55 -14.01 -18.78
C GLY A 365 3.38 -13.77 -19.75
N ALA A 366 2.37 -14.63 -19.67
CA ALA A 366 1.26 -14.67 -20.62
C ALA A 366 0.40 -13.39 -20.59
N GLY A 367 0.26 -12.74 -19.44
CA GLY A 367 -0.48 -11.48 -19.29
C GLY A 367 0.32 -10.22 -19.61
N ALA A 368 1.58 -10.33 -20.03
CA ALA A 368 2.50 -9.19 -20.19
C ALA A 368 2.56 -8.59 -21.60
N ASN A 369 1.55 -8.83 -22.45
CA ASN A 369 1.50 -8.23 -23.77
C ASN A 369 1.17 -6.73 -23.73
N ALA A 370 2.22 -5.90 -23.65
CA ALA A 370 2.10 -4.44 -23.60
C ALA A 370 1.45 -3.80 -24.84
N LYS A 371 1.35 -4.51 -25.98
CA LYS A 371 0.79 -3.95 -27.22
C LYS A 371 -0.74 -3.86 -27.24
N GLU A 372 -1.41 -4.60 -26.36
CA GLU A 372 -2.88 -4.66 -26.26
C GLU A 372 -3.43 -3.73 -25.17
N ARG A 373 -2.55 -3.04 -24.45
CA ARG A 373 -2.94 -2.16 -23.34
C ARG A 373 -3.79 -1.00 -23.84
N VAL A 374 -4.63 -0.51 -22.93
CA VAL A 374 -5.34 0.76 -23.09
C VAL A 374 -4.37 1.89 -23.47
N LEU A 375 -4.78 2.75 -24.41
CA LEU A 375 -3.94 3.80 -24.99
C LEU A 375 -3.48 4.86 -23.98
N TRP A 376 -4.18 5.00 -22.84
CA TRP A 376 -3.85 5.95 -21.79
C TRP A 376 -2.85 5.41 -20.75
N SER A 377 -2.45 4.13 -20.86
CA SER A 377 -1.32 3.58 -20.11
C SER A 377 0.02 3.98 -20.75
N SER A 378 1.14 3.62 -20.11
CA SER A 378 2.48 4.03 -20.53
C SER A 378 3.48 2.89 -20.47
N GLN A 379 4.44 2.89 -21.40
CA GLN A 379 5.68 2.13 -21.25
C GLN A 379 6.74 3.07 -20.67
N ILE A 380 7.41 2.65 -19.61
CA ILE A 380 8.46 3.46 -18.98
C ILE A 380 9.66 3.48 -19.94
N PRO A 381 10.16 4.66 -20.35
CA PRO A 381 11.36 4.71 -21.17
C PRO A 381 12.56 4.16 -20.42
N ALA A 382 13.40 3.36 -21.08
CA ALA A 382 14.51 2.66 -20.44
C ALA A 382 15.47 3.58 -19.67
N GLN A 383 15.70 4.80 -20.17
CA GLN A 383 16.57 5.79 -19.52
C GLN A 383 16.00 6.34 -18.20
N HIS A 384 14.71 6.14 -17.93
CA HIS A 384 14.02 6.65 -16.74
C HIS A 384 13.62 5.57 -15.73
N VAL A 385 13.85 4.28 -16.05
CA VAL A 385 13.45 3.17 -15.16
C VAL A 385 14.01 3.32 -13.75
N TYR A 386 15.25 3.82 -13.62
CA TYR A 386 15.90 3.98 -12.33
C TYR A 386 15.34 5.12 -11.47
N SER A 387 14.52 6.04 -12.02
CA SER A 387 13.75 6.98 -11.19
C SER A 387 12.84 6.25 -10.21
N TYR A 388 12.44 5.02 -10.54
CA TYR A 388 11.66 4.15 -9.66
C TYR A 388 12.50 3.19 -8.81
N SER A 389 13.84 3.27 -8.79
CA SER A 389 14.66 2.43 -7.90
C SER A 389 14.39 2.68 -6.42
N VAL A 390 14.71 1.71 -5.56
CA VAL A 390 14.62 1.88 -4.09
C VAL A 390 15.35 3.14 -3.60
N GLN A 391 16.54 3.41 -4.13
CA GLN A 391 17.32 4.61 -3.77
C GLN A 391 16.63 5.90 -4.23
N ASN A 392 16.19 6.00 -5.49
CA ASN A 392 15.66 7.27 -5.97
C ASN A 392 14.21 7.49 -5.48
N PHE A 393 13.36 6.46 -5.51
CA PHE A 393 11.94 6.57 -5.23
C PHE A 393 11.61 6.71 -3.72
N ILE A 394 12.24 5.89 -2.88
CA ILE A 394 11.99 5.90 -1.41
C ILE A 394 13.23 6.22 -0.58
N GLN A 395 14.37 6.54 -1.19
CA GLN A 395 15.63 6.82 -0.49
C GLN A 395 16.02 5.68 0.45
N GLY A 396 15.73 4.44 0.05
CA GLY A 396 15.84 3.25 0.89
C GLY A 396 17.26 2.94 1.33
N ASP A 397 18.26 3.36 0.56
CA ASP A 397 19.69 3.30 0.91
C ASP A 397 20.02 4.02 2.23
N ARG A 398 19.17 4.96 2.66
CA ARG A 398 19.39 5.77 3.88
C ARG A 398 18.76 5.20 5.13
N TRP A 399 17.83 4.24 5.01
CA TRP A 399 17.02 3.81 6.16
C TRP A 399 16.63 2.34 6.18
N ILE A 400 16.66 1.64 5.03
CA ILE A 400 16.52 0.18 5.02
C ILE A 400 17.82 -0.39 5.58
N PRO A 401 17.78 -1.20 6.66
CA PRO A 401 18.98 -1.83 7.19
C PRO A 401 19.67 -2.70 6.14
N SER A 402 20.98 -2.51 5.97
CA SER A 402 21.80 -3.41 5.13
C SER A 402 21.84 -4.81 5.73
N CYS A 403 21.82 -5.86 4.90
CA CYS A 403 22.13 -7.21 5.36
C CYS A 403 23.56 -7.24 5.93
N SER A 404 23.69 -7.41 7.26
CA SER A 404 24.96 -7.65 7.95
C SER A 404 25.16 -9.13 8.21
#